data_AF-A0A1H1IAK9-F1
#
_entry.id   AF-A0A1H1IAK9-F1
#
_cell.length_a   1.000
_cell.length_b   1.000
_cell.length_c   1.000
_cell.angle_alpha   90.00
_cell.angle_beta   90.00
_cell.angle_gamma   90.00
#
_symmetry.space_group_name_H-M   'P 1'
#
loop_
_entity.id
_entity.type
_entity.pdbx_description
1 polymer ?
#
loop_
_entity_poly.entity_id
_entity_poly.type
_entity_poly.pdbx_seq_one_letter_code
_entity_poly.pdbx_strand_id
1 'polypeptide(L)'
;MKFRHIATCALLASLLGAMSASAFAGDADGCATLVGATSPDTPQGFHLRDGEPVDLVGGGKTVHGKLLVFADNGVFRAYWQPQNSPEKYVLANAGTDAVRLVSTPTQGTPAKDGEPGTPLAPQRVLSCPAL
;
A
#
# COMPACT_ATOMS: atom_id res chain seq x y z
N MET A 1 50.50 48.53 28.66
CA MET A 1 50.62 47.32 29.50
C MET A 1 49.66 46.27 28.98
N LYS A 2 50.09 45.02 29.01
CA LYS A 2 49.51 43.85 28.36
C LYS A 2 49.06 42.90 29.46
N PHE A 3 47.78 42.52 29.50
CA PHE A 3 47.36 41.31 30.20
C PHE A 3 46.29 40.60 29.37
N ARG A 4 46.59 39.33 29.11
CA ARG A 4 45.84 38.33 28.35
C ARG A 4 44.93 37.58 29.34
N HIS A 5 44.07 36.70 28.80
CA HIS A 5 43.32 35.57 29.42
C HIS A 5 41.80 35.74 29.25
N ILE A 6 40.97 34.74 28.92
CA ILE A 6 41.10 33.29 28.69
C ILE A 6 39.90 32.84 27.82
N ALA A 7 40.10 31.75 27.08
CA ALA A 7 39.16 31.02 26.25
C ALA A 7 37.86 30.58 26.95
N THR A 8 36.76 30.43 26.20
CA THR A 8 35.85 29.28 26.39
C THR A 8 35.05 28.97 25.12
N CYS A 9 35.11 27.71 24.70
CA CYS A 9 34.30 27.07 23.67
C CYS A 9 32.80 27.07 24.01
N ALA A 10 31.94 27.18 23.00
CA ALA A 10 30.63 26.50 22.93
C ALA A 10 30.16 26.57 21.46
N LEU A 11 30.39 25.50 20.69
CA LEU A 11 29.45 24.41 20.42
C LEU A 11 28.49 24.72 19.26
N LEU A 12 28.76 24.00 18.16
CA LEU A 12 27.90 23.81 16.99
C LEU A 12 26.50 23.34 17.40
N ALA A 13 25.46 24.01 16.93
CA ALA A 13 24.15 23.40 16.70
C ALA A 13 23.26 24.33 15.87
N SER A 14 23.13 24.04 14.58
CA SER A 14 21.89 24.30 13.81
C SER A 14 22.01 23.71 12.41
N LEU A 15 22.17 22.38 12.35
CA LEU A 15 21.64 21.62 11.22
C LEU A 15 20.12 21.61 11.42
N LEU A 16 19.43 22.63 10.92
CA LEU A 16 17.99 22.52 10.69
C LEU A 16 17.81 21.47 9.61
N GLY A 17 17.44 20.27 10.05
CA GLY A 17 17.00 19.20 9.19
C GLY A 17 15.85 19.70 8.33
N ALA A 18 16.08 19.71 7.01
CA ALA A 18 15.01 19.63 6.04
C ALA A 18 14.37 18.23 6.17
N MET A 19 13.55 18.04 7.20
CA MET A 19 12.51 17.03 7.17
C MET A 19 11.54 17.49 6.09
N SER A 20 11.70 16.96 4.89
CA SER A 20 10.66 16.96 3.87
C SER A 20 9.47 16.22 4.45
N ALA A 21 8.60 16.95 5.15
CA ALA A 21 7.26 16.51 5.46
C ALA A 21 6.56 16.35 4.11
N SER A 22 6.60 15.14 3.55
CA SER A 22 5.61 14.70 2.58
C SER A 22 4.31 14.61 3.38
N ALA A 23 3.65 15.75 3.54
CA ALA A 23 2.29 15.80 4.02
C ALA A 23 1.43 15.14 2.95
N PHE A 24 1.29 13.82 3.04
CA PHE A 24 0.18 13.16 2.38
C PHE A 24 -1.06 13.67 3.10
N ALA A 25 -1.71 14.65 2.46
CA ALA A 25 -3.09 14.97 2.75
C ALA A 25 -3.89 13.68 2.47
N GLY A 26 -3.99 12.84 3.50
CA GLY A 26 -5.01 11.82 3.56
C GLY A 26 -6.32 12.55 3.78
N ASP A 27 -6.94 12.98 2.69
CA ASP A 27 -8.35 13.30 2.69
C ASP A 27 -9.10 12.09 3.25
N ALA A 28 -10.28 12.34 3.82
CA ALA A 28 -11.16 11.32 4.40
C ALA A 28 -11.61 10.22 3.40
N ASP A 29 -11.08 10.23 2.17
CA ASP A 29 -11.45 9.42 1.00
C ASP A 29 -10.49 8.25 0.69
N GLY A 30 -9.38 8.10 1.42
CA GLY A 30 -8.40 7.02 1.21
C GLY A 30 -7.24 7.40 0.28
N CYS A 31 -6.17 6.60 0.30
CA CYS A 31 -4.89 6.92 -0.34
C CYS A 31 -4.84 6.58 -1.84
N ALA A 32 -5.61 5.57 -2.25
CA ALA A 32 -5.66 5.03 -3.60
C ALA A 32 -6.89 4.13 -3.78
N THR A 33 -7.06 3.55 -4.97
CA THR A 33 -8.12 2.60 -5.30
C THR A 33 -7.52 1.39 -5.99
N LEU A 34 -7.91 0.18 -5.58
CA LEU A 34 -7.65 -1.05 -6.32
C LEU A 34 -8.70 -1.21 -7.42
N VAL A 35 -8.25 -1.39 -8.66
CA VAL A 35 -9.10 -1.54 -9.84
C VAL A 35 -8.63 -2.73 -10.68
N GLY A 36 -9.53 -3.36 -11.43
CA GLY A 36 -9.15 -4.36 -12.42
C GLY A 36 -8.31 -3.74 -13.55
N ALA A 37 -7.23 -4.40 -13.95
CA ALA A 37 -6.27 -3.86 -14.93
C ALA A 37 -6.68 -4.05 -16.41
N THR A 38 -7.94 -4.42 -16.68
CA THR A 38 -8.44 -4.77 -18.02
C THR A 38 -8.71 -3.57 -18.93
N SER A 39 -8.84 -2.34 -18.41
CA SER A 39 -9.02 -1.13 -19.22
C SER A 39 -8.56 0.15 -18.50
N PRO A 40 -7.74 1.00 -19.15
CA PRO A 40 -7.13 2.17 -18.51
C PRO A 40 -8.09 3.36 -18.30
N ASP A 41 -9.21 3.40 -19.04
CA ASP A 41 -10.05 4.59 -19.14
C ASP A 41 -11.20 4.63 -18.12
N THR A 42 -11.45 3.56 -17.37
CA THR A 42 -12.54 3.52 -16.40
C THR A 42 -12.20 2.57 -15.25
N PRO A 43 -12.27 2.99 -13.97
CA PRO A 43 -12.11 2.09 -12.83
C PRO A 43 -13.07 0.89 -12.93
N GLN A 44 -12.53 -0.29 -13.15
CA GLN A 44 -13.30 -1.54 -13.22
C GLN A 44 -13.18 -2.32 -11.91
N GLY A 45 -14.22 -3.08 -11.60
CA GLY A 45 -14.15 -4.14 -10.61
C GLY A 45 -13.18 -5.26 -11.03
N PHE A 46 -12.98 -6.23 -10.15
CA PHE A 46 -12.09 -7.36 -10.39
C PHE A 46 -12.61 -8.61 -9.68
N HIS A 47 -12.13 -9.78 -10.09
CA HIS A 47 -12.48 -11.04 -9.43
C HIS A 47 -11.51 -11.39 -8.31
N LEU A 48 -12.03 -11.78 -7.15
CA LEU A 48 -11.24 -12.28 -6.03
C LEU A 48 -10.73 -13.70 -6.35
N ARG A 49 -9.64 -13.81 -7.12
CA ARG A 49 -9.01 -15.08 -7.50
C ARG A 49 -7.51 -14.92 -7.67
N ASP A 50 -6.77 -16.02 -7.51
CA ASP A 50 -5.32 -16.02 -7.71
C ASP A 50 -4.95 -15.60 -9.14
N GLY A 51 -3.96 -14.71 -9.26
CA GLY A 51 -3.46 -14.21 -10.53
C GLY A 51 -4.28 -13.07 -11.15
N GLU A 52 -5.41 -12.66 -10.56
CA GLU A 52 -6.22 -11.55 -11.11
C GLU A 52 -5.37 -10.27 -11.23
N PRO A 53 -5.27 -9.66 -12.43
CA PRO A 53 -4.59 -8.39 -12.62
C PRO A 53 -5.35 -7.26 -11.91
N VAL A 54 -4.70 -6.63 -10.93
CA VAL A 54 -5.29 -5.54 -10.15
C VAL A 54 -4.26 -4.45 -9.95
N ASP A 55 -4.63 -3.24 -10.34
CA ASP A 55 -3.78 -2.05 -10.25
C ASP A 55 -4.19 -1.20 -9.05
N LEU A 56 -3.21 -0.57 -8.41
CA LEU A 56 -3.42 0.45 -7.39
C LEU A 56 -3.27 1.84 -8.02
N VAL A 57 -4.36 2.60 -8.09
CA VAL A 57 -4.41 3.92 -8.74
C VAL A 57 -4.66 5.00 -7.69
N GLY A 58 -3.80 6.01 -7.63
CA GLY A 58 -3.94 7.13 -6.69
C GLY A 58 -2.79 8.11 -6.78
N GLY A 59 -3.00 9.37 -6.38
CA GLY A 59 -1.94 10.39 -6.38
C GLY A 59 -1.29 10.64 -7.75
N GLY A 60 -2.03 10.43 -8.85
CA GLY A 60 -1.52 10.57 -10.22
C GLY A 60 -0.60 9.43 -10.69
N LYS A 61 -0.48 8.34 -9.93
CA LYS A 61 0.29 7.15 -10.29
C LYS A 61 -0.58 5.90 -10.36
N THR A 62 -0.13 4.96 -11.17
CA THR A 62 -0.65 3.59 -11.24
C THR A 62 0.47 2.63 -10.87
N VAL A 63 0.22 1.76 -9.90
CA VAL A 63 1.12 0.66 -9.54
C VAL A 63 0.47 -0.63 -10.01
N HIS A 64 1.10 -1.28 -10.99
CA HIS A 64 0.61 -2.56 -11.49
C HIS A 64 0.79 -3.67 -10.48
N GLY A 65 -0.15 -4.60 -10.41
CA GLY A 65 -0.09 -5.71 -9.48
C GLY A 65 -1.02 -6.86 -9.84
N LYS A 66 -1.09 -7.81 -8.92
CA LYS A 66 -1.99 -8.96 -9.03
C LYS A 66 -2.48 -9.40 -7.67
N LEU A 67 -3.62 -10.08 -7.67
CA LEU A 67 -4.08 -10.81 -6.50
C LEU A 67 -3.35 -12.15 -6.37
N LEU A 68 -3.06 -12.47 -5.12
CA LEU A 68 -2.72 -13.81 -4.68
C LEU A 68 -3.80 -14.23 -3.69
N VAL A 69 -4.35 -15.42 -3.84
CA VAL A 69 -5.41 -15.90 -2.95
C VAL A 69 -4.97 -17.18 -2.27
N PHE A 70 -5.13 -17.22 -0.96
CA PHE A 70 -4.79 -18.37 -0.13
C PHE A 70 -6.01 -18.85 0.63
N ALA A 71 -6.14 -20.16 0.78
CA ALA A 71 -7.18 -20.80 1.55
C ALA A 71 -6.59 -21.44 2.81
N ASP A 72 -7.26 -21.22 3.94
CA ASP A 72 -6.99 -21.90 5.20
C ASP A 72 -8.31 -22.14 5.94
N ASN A 73 -8.58 -23.40 6.28
CA ASN A 73 -9.77 -23.81 7.03
C ASN A 73 -11.11 -23.25 6.48
N GLY A 74 -11.27 -23.21 5.16
CA GLY A 74 -12.48 -22.70 4.49
C GLY A 74 -12.58 -21.17 4.42
N VAL A 75 -11.55 -20.45 4.86
CA VAL A 75 -11.44 -18.98 4.74
C VAL A 75 -10.47 -18.65 3.61
N PHE A 76 -10.90 -17.80 2.68
CA PHE A 76 -10.05 -17.24 1.65
C PHE A 76 -9.46 -15.91 2.11
N ARG A 77 -8.14 -15.75 1.93
CA ARG A 77 -7.39 -14.53 2.21
C ARG A 77 -6.76 -14.04 0.92
N ALA A 78 -7.11 -12.83 0.53
CA ALA A 78 -6.54 -12.18 -0.62
C ALA A 78 -5.40 -11.25 -0.22
N TYR A 79 -4.34 -11.30 -1.02
CA TYR A 79 -3.19 -10.44 -0.94
C TYR A 79 -3.03 -9.74 -2.28
N TRP A 80 -2.68 -8.46 -2.28
CA TRP A 80 -2.23 -7.77 -3.46
C TRP A 80 -0.70 -7.68 -3.45
N GLN A 81 -0.10 -8.00 -4.59
CA GLN A 81 1.34 -7.96 -4.79
C GLN A 81 1.65 -6.97 -5.93
N PRO A 82 2.42 -5.91 -5.68
CA PRO A 82 2.94 -5.06 -6.75
C PRO A 82 3.81 -5.88 -7.71
N GLN A 83 3.74 -5.55 -8.99
CA GLN A 83 4.60 -6.15 -10.00
C GLN A 83 6.07 -5.88 -9.65
N ASN A 84 6.92 -6.88 -9.83
CA ASN A 84 8.35 -6.82 -9.51
C ASN A 84 8.69 -6.58 -8.03
N SER A 85 7.72 -6.68 -7.11
CA SER A 85 7.95 -6.61 -5.67
C SER A 85 7.78 -7.99 -5.00
N PRO A 86 8.67 -8.38 -4.06
CA PRO A 86 8.44 -9.57 -3.24
C PRO A 86 7.36 -9.36 -2.16
N GLU A 87 7.05 -8.10 -1.85
CA GLU A 87 6.14 -7.70 -0.80
C GLU A 87 4.69 -8.01 -1.16
N LYS A 88 3.91 -8.41 -0.15
CA LYS A 88 2.51 -8.82 -0.30
C LYS A 88 1.70 -8.12 0.77
N TYR A 89 0.60 -7.53 0.36
CA TYR A 89 -0.29 -6.79 1.24
C TYR A 89 -1.61 -7.53 1.35
N VAL A 90 -1.98 -7.99 2.55
CA VAL A 90 -3.32 -8.57 2.73
C VAL A 90 -4.36 -7.47 2.52
N LEU A 91 -5.47 -7.82 1.86
CA LEU A 91 -6.65 -6.97 1.76
C LEU A 91 -7.46 -7.12 3.06
N ALA A 92 -7.18 -6.27 4.04
CA ALA A 92 -7.96 -6.25 5.28
C ALA A 92 -9.24 -5.43 5.06
N ASN A 93 -10.40 -6.08 5.13
CA ASN A 93 -11.71 -5.43 4.97
C ASN A 93 -11.85 -4.24 5.95
N ALA A 94 -12.23 -3.08 5.41
CA ALA A 94 -12.47 -1.84 6.13
C ALA A 94 -13.82 -1.18 5.77
N GLY A 95 -14.72 -1.92 5.11
CA GLY A 95 -16.02 -1.47 4.64
C GLY A 95 -16.47 -2.23 3.40
N THR A 96 -17.65 -1.89 2.86
CA THR A 96 -18.24 -2.57 1.69
C THR A 96 -17.33 -2.54 0.46
N ASP A 97 -16.72 -1.38 0.19
CA ASP A 97 -15.81 -1.16 -0.95
C ASP A 97 -14.51 -0.50 -0.47
N ALA A 98 -14.01 -0.95 0.67
CA ALA A 98 -12.84 -0.36 1.30
C ALA A 98 -11.98 -1.43 1.97
N VAL A 99 -10.67 -1.30 1.77
CA VAL A 99 -9.66 -2.19 2.36
C VAL A 99 -8.51 -1.38 2.95
N ARG A 100 -7.75 -2.02 3.83
CA ARG A 100 -6.40 -1.60 4.20
C ARG A 100 -5.43 -2.62 3.62
N LEU A 101 -4.43 -2.13 2.89
CA LEU A 101 -3.25 -2.90 2.51
C LEU A 101 -2.30 -2.97 3.70
N VAL A 102 -2.04 -4.18 4.19
CA VAL A 102 -1.15 -4.44 5.33
C VAL A 102 -0.09 -5.45 4.92
N SER A 103 1.18 -5.09 5.06
CA SER A 103 2.30 -5.97 4.72
C SER A 103 2.42 -7.09 5.75
N THR A 104 2.29 -8.34 5.31
CA THR A 104 2.36 -9.53 6.19
C THR A 104 2.75 -10.76 5.38
N PRO A 105 3.39 -11.77 6.00
CA PRO A 105 3.50 -13.10 5.41
C PRO A 105 2.13 -13.65 5.00
N THR A 106 2.13 -14.44 3.93
CA THR A 106 0.96 -15.16 3.45
C THR A 106 0.57 -16.28 4.41
N GLN A 107 -0.72 -16.49 4.59
CA GLN A 107 -1.28 -17.51 5.47
C GLN A 107 -2.15 -18.47 4.65
N GLY A 108 -1.99 -19.77 4.91
CA GLY A 108 -2.70 -20.82 4.18
C GLY A 108 -1.93 -21.35 2.98
N THR A 109 -2.65 -22.07 2.13
CA THR A 109 -2.13 -22.65 0.88
C THR A 109 -2.74 -21.93 -0.32
N PRO A 110 -2.07 -21.83 -1.47
CA PRO A 110 -2.63 -21.17 -2.64
C PRO A 110 -4.00 -21.74 -3.02
N ALA A 111 -4.98 -20.87 -3.23
CA ALA A 111 -6.29 -21.24 -3.75
C ALA A 111 -6.15 -21.79 -5.18
N LYS A 112 -7.05 -22.69 -5.55
CA LYS A 112 -6.99 -23.40 -6.83
C LYS A 112 -8.22 -23.07 -7.65
N ASP A 113 -8.16 -23.38 -8.94
CA ASP A 113 -9.32 -23.39 -9.85
C ASP A 113 -10.11 -22.08 -9.88
N GLY A 114 -9.44 -20.95 -9.63
CA GLY A 114 -10.03 -19.61 -9.65
C GLY A 114 -10.87 -19.27 -8.42
N GLU A 115 -10.79 -20.04 -7.34
CA GLU A 115 -11.53 -19.78 -6.10
C GLU A 115 -11.00 -18.55 -5.32
N PRO A 116 -11.88 -17.82 -4.62
CA PRO A 116 -13.34 -17.95 -4.61
C PRO A 116 -14.02 -17.35 -5.86
N GLY A 117 -13.32 -16.58 -6.69
CA GLY A 117 -13.81 -16.04 -7.96
C GLY A 117 -14.87 -14.94 -7.83
N THR A 118 -15.18 -14.52 -6.60
CA THR A 118 -16.23 -13.54 -6.30
C THR A 118 -15.93 -12.19 -6.94
N PRO A 119 -16.85 -11.59 -7.72
CA PRO A 119 -16.64 -10.25 -8.27
C PRO A 119 -16.68 -9.20 -7.15
N LEU A 120 -15.73 -8.26 -7.19
CA LEU A 120 -15.67 -7.10 -6.32
C LEU A 120 -15.75 -5.82 -7.14
N ALA A 121 -16.42 -4.81 -6.60
CA ALA A 121 -16.31 -3.44 -7.12
C ALA A 121 -14.90 -2.88 -6.84
N PRO A 122 -14.49 -1.77 -7.48
CA PRO A 122 -13.27 -1.06 -7.10
C PRO A 122 -13.18 -0.83 -5.59
N GLN A 123 -12.02 -1.11 -4.99
CA GLN A 123 -11.85 -1.03 -3.54
C GLN A 123 -11.02 0.20 -3.16
N ARG A 124 -11.57 1.11 -2.35
CA ARG A 124 -10.80 2.21 -1.78
C ARG A 124 -9.77 1.67 -0.80
N VAL A 125 -8.54 2.16 -0.90
CA VAL A 125 -7.44 1.77 -0.01
C VAL A 125 -7.23 2.85 1.03
N LEU A 126 -7.55 2.52 2.28
CA LEU A 126 -7.48 3.45 3.41
C LEU A 126 -6.11 3.47 4.12
N SER A 127 -5.15 2.70 3.62
CA SER A 127 -3.74 2.76 4.04
C SER A 127 -2.87 3.34 2.93
N CYS A 128 -1.78 4.01 3.29
CA CYS A 128 -0.85 4.62 2.34
C CYS A 128 0.49 3.85 2.38
N PRO A 129 0.59 2.65 1.78
CA PRO A 129 1.87 1.95 1.69
C PRO A 129 2.86 2.75 0.82
N ALA A 130 4.14 2.75 1.21
CA ALA A 130 5.20 3.38 0.45
C ALA A 130 5.60 2.47 -0.73
N LEU A 131 4.99 2.73 -1.89
CA LEU A 131 5.13 1.97 -3.14
C LEU A 131 5.75 2.79 -4.25
#